data_AF-A0AAU3GGG4-F1
#
_entry.id   AF-A0AAU3GGG4-F1
#
_cell.length_a   1.000
_cell.length_b   1.000
_cell.length_c   1.000
_cell.angle_alpha   90.00
_cell.angle_beta   90.00
_cell.angle_gamma   90.00
#
_symmetry.space_group_name_H-M   'P 1'
#
loop_
_entity.id
_entity.type
_entity.pdbx_description
1 polymer ?
#
loop_
_entity_poly.entity_id
_entity_poly.type
_entity_poly.pdbx_seq_one_letter_code
_entity_poly.pdbx_strand_id
1 'polypeptide(L)'
;MATAAPNISTQLIQLAPEVRDSHADFSASYQSFFNSVFDGGALDPKARAAVALAAALLLGREETVRSFLAAAKQIGLGNEEIGQVAGIVEVLKLDALQRPAQTAAAAPAKKANTCC
;
A
#
# COMPACT_ATOMS: atom_id res chain seq x y z
N MET A 1 3.22 34.79 12.10
CA MET A 1 4.01 33.66 11.58
C MET A 1 3.03 32.63 11.04
N ALA A 2 3.02 32.38 9.74
CA ALA A 2 2.10 31.44 9.12
C ALA A 2 2.53 30.01 9.47
N THR A 3 1.70 29.28 10.21
CA THR A 3 1.86 27.85 10.43
C THR A 3 1.68 27.13 9.11
N ALA A 4 2.78 26.65 8.52
CA ALA A 4 2.76 25.82 7.33
C ALA A 4 1.87 24.60 7.60
N ALA A 5 0.87 24.41 6.73
CA ALA A 5 -0.01 23.25 6.80
C ALA A 5 0.86 21.97 6.74
N PRO A 6 0.61 20.97 7.60
CA PRO A 6 1.37 19.73 7.56
C PRO A 6 1.19 19.10 6.18
N ASN A 7 2.31 18.94 5.47
CA ASN A 7 2.34 18.30 4.18
C ASN A 7 1.82 16.86 4.37
N ILE A 8 0.72 16.50 3.71
CA ILE A 8 -0.04 15.25 3.96
C ILE A 8 0.85 14.00 3.78
N SER A 9 1.89 14.11 2.94
CA SER A 9 2.93 13.09 2.75
C SER A 9 3.66 12.69 4.05
N THR A 10 3.61 13.49 5.13
CA THR A 10 4.39 13.25 6.37
C THR A 10 3.64 12.47 7.46
N GLN A 11 2.36 12.12 7.28
CA GLN A 11 1.56 11.45 8.32
C GLN A 11 1.18 10.00 8.00
N LEU A 12 1.42 9.55 6.77
CA LEU A 12 0.85 8.30 6.27
C LEU A 12 1.56 7.05 6.81
N ILE A 13 2.87 7.14 7.11
CA ILE A 13 3.63 6.13 7.85
C ILE A 13 4.72 6.87 8.64
N GLN A 14 4.38 7.46 9.78
CA GLN A 14 5.43 7.90 10.70
C GLN A 14 6.11 6.66 11.28
N LEU A 15 7.42 6.54 11.05
CA LEU A 15 8.25 5.58 11.77
C LEU A 15 8.04 5.83 13.27
N ALA A 16 8.00 4.74 14.04
CA ALA A 16 7.92 4.85 15.49
C ALA A 16 9.06 5.77 15.99
N PRO A 17 8.79 6.68 16.94
CA PRO A 17 9.77 7.68 17.37
C PRO A 17 11.08 7.05 17.86
N GLU A 18 11.02 5.84 18.42
CA GLU A 18 12.19 5.07 18.85
C GLU A 18 13.10 4.67 17.67
N VAL A 19 12.51 4.33 16.52
CA VAL A 19 13.25 3.99 15.29
C VAL A 19 13.84 5.25 14.66
N ARG A 20 13.09 6.35 14.71
CA ARG A 20 13.56 7.65 14.22
C ARG A 20 14.79 8.14 14.99
N ASP A 21 14.71 8.06 16.31
CA ASP A 21 15.72 8.64 17.19
C ASP A 21 16.95 7.71 17.34
N SER A 22 16.77 6.39 17.18
CA SER A 22 17.88 5.42 17.21
C SER A 22 18.58 5.23 15.85
N HIS A 23 17.91 5.55 14.73
CA HIS A 23 18.42 5.36 13.37
C HIS A 23 18.09 6.57 12.48
N ALA A 24 18.70 7.72 12.81
CA ALA A 24 18.45 8.99 12.13
C ALA A 24 18.71 8.94 10.60
N ASP A 25 19.83 8.36 10.18
CA ASP A 25 20.20 8.28 8.75
C ASP A 25 19.23 7.41 7.94
N PHE A 26 18.81 6.28 8.52
CA PHE A 26 17.80 5.40 7.93
C PHE A 26 16.47 6.13 7.80
N SER A 27 16.06 6.86 8.83
CA SER A 27 14.78 7.55 8.87
C SER A 27 14.73 8.72 7.89
N ALA A 28 15.83 9.46 7.74
CA ALA A 28 15.97 10.50 6.72
C ALA A 28 15.92 9.90 5.30
N SER A 29 16.61 8.78 5.07
CA SER A 29 16.60 8.08 3.77
C SER A 29 15.21 7.52 3.44
N TYR A 30 14.53 6.94 4.43
CA TYR A 30 13.17 6.43 4.29
C TYR A 30 12.18 7.56 3.98
N GLN A 31 12.26 8.69 4.69
CA GLN A 31 11.39 9.83 4.42
C GLN A 31 11.61 10.40 3.02
N SER A 32 12.87 10.48 2.56
CA SER A 32 13.18 10.91 1.20
C SER A 32 12.61 9.95 0.15
N PHE A 33 12.75 8.64 0.37
CA PHE A 33 12.16 7.63 -0.49
C PHE A 33 10.63 7.75 -0.52
N PHE A 34 9.99 7.85 0.65
CA PHE A 34 8.56 7.99 0.77
C PHE A 34 8.03 9.21 0.00
N ASN A 35 8.64 10.37 0.21
CA ASN A 35 8.28 11.59 -0.51
C ASN A 35 8.44 11.39 -2.02
N SER A 36 9.53 10.77 -2.49
CA SER A 36 9.72 10.54 -3.93
C SER A 36 8.64 9.67 -4.58
N VAL A 37 8.13 8.66 -3.86
CA VAL A 37 7.06 7.78 -4.34
C VAL A 37 5.73 8.51 -4.43
N PHE A 38 5.46 9.41 -3.48
CA PHE A 38 4.17 10.10 -3.39
C PHE A 38 4.13 11.46 -4.09
N ASP A 39 5.28 12.10 -4.31
CA ASP A 39 5.38 13.41 -4.96
C ASP A 39 5.60 13.31 -6.48
N GLY A 40 6.17 12.21 -6.98
CA GLY A 40 6.51 12.02 -8.41
C GLY A 40 5.51 11.17 -9.22
N GLY A 41 5.44 11.41 -10.55
CA GLY A 41 4.90 10.44 -11.51
C GLY A 41 3.76 10.92 -12.42
N ALA A 42 3.24 9.98 -13.21
CA ALA A 42 2.15 10.15 -14.18
C ALA A 42 0.75 10.07 -13.54
N LEU A 43 0.65 9.57 -12.31
CA LEU A 43 -0.60 9.51 -11.56
C LEU A 43 -0.82 10.81 -10.81
N ASP A 44 -2.04 11.32 -10.87
CA ASP A 44 -2.45 12.47 -10.09
C ASP A 44 -2.48 12.15 -8.58
N PRO A 45 -2.43 13.17 -7.70
CA PRO A 45 -2.42 12.96 -6.25
C PRO A 45 -3.59 12.14 -5.72
N LYS A 46 -4.77 12.25 -6.36
CA LYS A 46 -5.99 11.57 -5.96
C LYS A 46 -5.90 10.07 -6.28
N ALA A 47 -5.43 9.73 -7.48
CA ALA A 47 -5.17 8.34 -7.86
C ALA A 47 -4.11 7.69 -6.97
N ARG A 48 -3.02 8.40 -6.63
CA ARG A 48 -1.99 7.88 -5.70
C ARG A 48 -2.55 7.60 -4.31
N ALA A 49 -3.38 8.51 -3.79
CA ALA A 49 -4.05 8.32 -2.50
C ALA A 49 -5.01 7.11 -2.52
N ALA A 50 -5.74 6.90 -3.62
CA ALA A 50 -6.61 5.74 -3.79
C ALA A 50 -5.82 4.42 -3.77
N VAL A 51 -4.69 4.36 -4.48
CA VAL A 51 -3.80 3.18 -4.50
C VAL A 51 -3.23 2.90 -3.11
N ALA A 52 -2.81 3.94 -2.39
CA ALA A 52 -2.25 3.77 -1.05
C ALA A 52 -3.31 3.31 -0.04
N LEU A 53 -4.55 3.82 -0.15
CA LEU A 53 -5.68 3.33 0.64
C LEU A 53 -6.01 1.86 0.31
N ALA A 54 -5.98 1.47 -0.97
CA ALA A 54 -6.18 0.08 -1.38
C ALA A 54 -5.13 -0.85 -0.75
N ALA A 55 -3.86 -0.46 -0.79
CA ALA A 55 -2.77 -1.22 -0.17
C ALA A 55 -2.94 -1.33 1.35
N ALA A 56 -3.33 -0.25 2.03
CA ALA A 56 -3.61 -0.27 3.46
C ALA A 56 -4.78 -1.21 3.83
N LEU A 57 -5.87 -1.18 3.05
CA LEU A 57 -7.03 -2.05 3.23
C LEU A 57 -6.70 -3.52 3.00
N LEU A 58 -5.80 -3.82 2.05
CA LEU A 58 -5.33 -5.17 1.78
C LEU A 58 -4.48 -5.73 2.94
N LEU A 59 -3.61 -4.89 3.53
CA LEU A 59 -2.78 -5.25 4.68
C LEU A 59 -3.56 -5.50 5.97
N GLY A 60 -4.80 -4.99 6.07
CA GLY A 60 -5.69 -5.25 7.21
C GLY A 60 -5.27 -4.59 8.53
N ARG A 61 -4.35 -3.62 8.51
CA ARG A 61 -3.92 -2.88 9.70
C ARG A 61 -4.80 -1.66 9.91
N GLU A 62 -5.71 -1.73 10.88
CA GLU A 62 -6.74 -0.70 11.10
C GLU A 62 -6.19 0.72 11.29
N GLU A 63 -5.09 0.88 12.02
CA GLU A 63 -4.45 2.19 12.26
C GLU A 63 -3.93 2.79 10.95
N THR A 64 -3.31 1.95 10.12
CA THR A 64 -2.81 2.33 8.79
C THR A 64 -3.97 2.71 7.88
N VAL A 65 -5.05 1.90 7.86
CA VAL A 65 -6.26 2.21 7.08
C VAL A 65 -6.87 3.56 7.49
N ARG A 66 -6.98 3.84 8.79
CA ARG A 66 -7.51 5.11 9.28
C ARG A 66 -6.67 6.30 8.83
N SER A 67 -5.34 6.19 8.89
CA SER A 67 -4.43 7.25 8.44
C SER A 67 -4.58 7.50 6.92
N PHE A 68 -4.53 6.44 6.11
CA PHE A 68 -4.67 6.57 4.66
C PHE A 68 -6.08 7.02 4.22
N LEU A 69 -7.13 6.64 4.95
CA LEU A 69 -8.49 7.10 4.69
C LEU A 69 -8.64 8.60 4.98
N ALA A 70 -8.06 9.07 6.09
CA ALA A 70 -8.08 10.49 6.44
C ALA A 70 -7.33 11.33 5.40
N ALA A 71 -6.12 10.91 5.02
CA ALA A 71 -5.32 11.57 4.00
C ALA A 71 -6.02 11.57 2.62
N ALA A 72 -6.62 10.45 2.22
CA ALA A 72 -7.35 10.35 0.96
C ALA A 72 -8.55 11.34 0.93
N LYS A 73 -9.30 11.44 2.02
CA LYS A 73 -10.40 12.42 2.14
C LYS A 73 -9.90 13.87 2.06
N GLN A 74 -8.76 14.18 2.69
CA GLN A 74 -8.15 15.51 2.61
C GLN A 74 -7.72 15.88 1.18
N ILE A 75 -7.29 14.90 0.39
CA ILE A 75 -6.94 15.06 -1.03
C ILE A 75 -8.18 15.12 -1.93
N GLY A 76 -9.38 14.88 -1.38
CA GLY A 76 -10.66 15.02 -2.07
C GLY A 76 -11.22 13.73 -2.64
N LEU A 77 -10.80 12.54 -2.16
CA LEU A 77 -11.52 11.30 -2.45
C LEU A 77 -12.94 11.37 -1.87
N GLY A 78 -13.94 11.18 -2.73
CA GLY A 78 -15.34 11.09 -2.35
C GLY A 78 -15.67 9.74 -1.71
N ASN A 79 -16.79 9.69 -0.99
CA ASN A 79 -17.24 8.44 -0.36
C ASN A 79 -17.53 7.33 -1.39
N GLU A 80 -17.99 7.70 -2.59
CA GLU A 80 -18.23 6.74 -3.67
C GLU A 80 -16.92 6.10 -4.16
N GLU A 81 -15.87 6.90 -4.38
CA GLU A 81 -14.55 6.42 -4.80
C GLU A 81 -13.91 5.53 -3.72
N ILE A 82 -14.07 5.92 -2.45
CA ILE A 82 -13.64 5.09 -1.31
C ILE A 82 -14.38 3.74 -1.32
N GLY A 83 -15.69 3.76 -1.58
CA GLY A 83 -16.51 2.55 -1.70
C GLY A 83 -16.05 1.65 -2.85
N GLN A 84 -15.71 2.23 -4.01
CA GLN A 84 -15.18 1.48 -5.15
C GLN A 84 -13.82 0.85 -4.83
N VAL A 85 -12.91 1.59 -4.19
CA VAL A 85 -11.61 1.06 -3.74
C VAL A 85 -11.80 -0.09 -2.76
N ALA A 86 -12.68 0.06 -1.76
CA ALA A 86 -12.98 -1.01 -0.81
C ALA A 86 -13.57 -2.25 -1.49
N GLY A 87 -14.49 -2.06 -2.44
CA GLY A 87 -15.07 -3.14 -3.23
C GLY A 87 -14.02 -3.91 -4.04
N ILE A 88 -13.08 -3.22 -4.69
CA ILE A 88 -11.98 -3.85 -5.42
C ILE A 88 -11.11 -4.69 -4.47
N VAL A 89 -10.76 -4.13 -3.30
CA VAL A 89 -9.96 -4.85 -2.31
C VAL A 89 -10.67 -6.12 -1.82
N GLU A 90 -11.99 -6.05 -1.60
CA GLU A 90 -12.77 -7.20 -1.16
C GLU A 90 -12.79 -8.31 -2.22
N VAL A 91 -12.95 -7.95 -3.50
CA VAL A 91 -12.85 -8.92 -4.61
C VAL A 91 -11.47 -9.58 -4.64
N LEU A 92 -10.39 -8.84 -4.41
CA LEU A 92 -9.03 -9.40 -4.37
C LEU A 92 -8.82 -10.33 -3.17
N LYS A 93 -9.37 -9.99 -2.00
CA LYS A 93 -9.34 -10.86 -0.82
C LYS A 93 -10.14 -12.14 -1.06
N LEU A 94 -11.32 -12.00 -1.66
CA LEU A 94 -12.16 -13.13 -2.03
C LEU A 94 -11.43 -14.04 -3.04
N ASP A 95 -10.80 -13.48 -4.07
CA ASP A 95 -9.99 -14.25 -5.02
C ASP A 95 -8.83 -14.98 -4.32
N ALA A 96 -8.13 -14.34 -3.39
CA ALA A 96 -7.06 -14.97 -2.63
C ALA A 96 -7.55 -16.17 -1.78
N LEU A 97 -8.79 -16.13 -1.29
CA LEU A 97 -9.42 -17.23 -0.54
C LEU A 97 -9.99 -18.31 -1.45
N GLN A 98 -10.55 -17.90 -2.59
CA GLN A 98 -11.21 -18.79 -3.55
C GLN A 98 -10.22 -19.50 -4.46
N ARG A 99 -9.04 -18.93 -4.68
CA ARG A 99 -7.92 -19.57 -5.35
C ARG A 99 -7.47 -20.69 -4.42
N PRO A 100 -7.87 -21.95 -4.67
CA PRO A 100 -7.27 -23.08 -3.97
C PRO A 100 -5.78 -23.08 -4.31
N ALA A 101 -4.97 -23.90 -3.67
CA ALA A 101 -3.56 -24.13 -4.00
C ALA A 101 -3.30 -24.60 -5.47
N GLN A 102 -3.66 -23.78 -6.47
CA GLN A 102 -3.47 -24.04 -7.91
C GLN A 102 -2.00 -23.89 -8.32
N THR A 103 -1.11 -23.60 -7.39
CA THR A 103 0.34 -23.76 -7.52
C THR A 103 0.90 -24.66 -6.42
N ALA A 104 0.40 -25.90 -6.37
CA ALA A 104 1.22 -27.06 -5.99
C ALA A 104 0.93 -28.29 -6.88
N ALA A 105 0.33 -28.09 -8.06
CA ALA A 105 0.16 -29.15 -9.05
C ALA A 105 1.39 -29.21 -9.96
N ALA A 106 2.35 -30.04 -9.54
CA ALA A 106 3.31 -30.78 -10.36
C ALA A 106 4.00 -30.03 -11.51
N ALA A 107 5.27 -29.69 -11.31
CA ALA A 107 6.22 -29.90 -12.41
C ALA A 107 6.07 -31.36 -12.87
N PRO A 108 5.79 -31.65 -14.15
CA PRO A 108 5.75 -33.03 -14.59
C PRO A 108 7.15 -33.59 -14.38
N ALA A 109 7.27 -34.56 -13.47
CA ALA A 109 8.45 -35.41 -13.40
C ALA A 109 8.61 -36.03 -14.80
N LYS A 110 9.61 -35.55 -15.56
CA LYS A 110 10.04 -36.22 -16.78
C LYS A 110 10.42 -37.64 -16.36
N LYS A 111 9.53 -38.59 -16.60
CA LYS A 111 9.87 -40.01 -16.62
C LYS A 111 10.91 -40.16 -17.71
N ALA A 112 12.17 -40.29 -17.31
CA ALA A 112 13.21 -40.80 -18.18
C ALA A 112 12.89 -42.28 -18.40
N ASN A 113 12.08 -42.56 -19.43
CA ASN A 113 11.96 -43.91 -19.95
C ASN A 113 13.20 -44.22 -20.79
N THR A 114 13.86 -45.29 -20.38
CA THR A 114 14.83 -46.10 -21.12
C THR A 114 14.40 -46.34 -22.56
N CYS A 115 15.34 -46.10 -23.50
CA CYS A 115 15.54 -46.88 -24.72
C CYS A 115 16.89 -46.48 -25.36
N CYS A 116 17.61 -47.50 -25.84
CA CYS A 116 18.98 -47.55 -26.39
C CYS A 116 20.09 -47.76 -25.35
#